data_AF-A0A0P4V4L3-F1
#
_entry.id   AF-A0A0P4V4L3-F1
#
_cell.length_a   1.000
_cell.length_b   1.000
_cell.length_c   1.000
_cell.angle_alpha   90.00
_cell.angle_beta   90.00
_cell.angle_gamma   90.00
#
_symmetry.space_group_name_H-M   'P 1'
#
loop_
_entity.id
_entity.type
_entity.pdbx_description
1 polymer ?
#
loop_
_entity_poly.entity_id
_entity_poly.type
_entity_poly.pdbx_seq_one_letter_code
_entity_poly.pdbx_strand_id
1 'polypeptide(L)'
;MAGVTRIEIRETVAELEALIQQQRNPNLKERLQVLYLLKLPNAISIREIAKVVGRNRGSVQRWLSQYRRTDSQACSKLGTVRDDPK
;
A
#
# COMPACT_ATOMS: atom_id res chain seq x y z
N MET A 1 -0.89 -21.43 -6.51
CA MET A 1 -1.75 -20.24 -6.70
C MET A 1 -2.44 -19.94 -5.37
N ALA A 2 -1.87 -19.07 -4.53
CA ALA A 2 -2.49 -18.62 -3.29
C ALA A 2 -3.24 -17.31 -3.59
N GLY A 3 -4.49 -17.48 -4.04
CA GLY A 3 -5.41 -16.38 -4.25
C GLY A 3 -5.72 -15.69 -2.93
N VAL A 4 -5.73 -14.36 -2.97
CA VAL A 4 -6.09 -13.47 -1.86
C VAL A 4 -5.10 -13.55 -0.71
N THR A 5 -4.00 -12.79 -0.83
CA THR A 5 -3.25 -12.33 0.34
C THR A 5 -4.21 -11.53 1.23
N ARG A 6 -4.85 -12.18 2.21
CA ARG A 6 -5.46 -11.53 3.37
C ARG A 6 -4.34 -10.82 4.11
N ILE A 7 -4.10 -9.57 3.74
CA ILE A 7 -3.28 -8.68 4.52
C ILE A 7 -4.22 -8.13 5.57
N GLU A 8 -4.00 -8.47 6.83
CA GLU A 8 -4.72 -7.88 7.95
C GLU A 8 -4.20 -6.46 8.13
N ILE A 9 -4.77 -5.55 7.33
CA ILE A 9 -4.55 -4.13 7.50
C ILE A 9 -5.23 -3.76 8.81
N ARG A 10 -4.45 -3.49 9.86
CA ARG A 10 -4.99 -3.15 11.19
C ARG A 10 -5.66 -1.79 11.15
N GLU A 11 -5.18 -0.89 10.31
CA GLU A 11 -5.77 0.43 10.09
C GLU A 11 -7.14 0.31 9.41
N THR A 12 -8.05 1.18 9.84
CA THR A 12 -9.36 1.34 9.22
C THR A 12 -9.26 2.20 7.95
N VAL A 13 -10.29 2.15 7.10
CA VAL A 13 -10.39 2.99 5.89
C VAL A 13 -10.27 4.48 6.25
N ALA A 14 -10.92 4.90 7.33
CA ALA A 14 -10.90 6.28 7.81
C ALA A 14 -9.51 6.71 8.31
N GLU A 15 -8.80 5.83 9.04
CA GLU A 15 -7.42 6.12 9.47
C GLU A 15 -6.47 6.23 8.28
N LEU A 16 -6.60 5.34 7.30
CA LEU A 16 -5.78 5.40 6.07
C LEU A 16 -6.05 6.69 5.30
N GLU A 17 -7.31 7.11 5.19
CA GLU A 17 -7.67 8.38 4.56
C GLU A 17 -7.07 9.58 5.29
N ALA A 18 -7.20 9.63 6.63
CA ALA A 18 -6.59 10.67 7.44
C ALA A 18 -5.07 10.72 7.28
N LEU A 19 -4.41 9.55 7.28
CA LEU A 19 -2.97 9.44 7.03
C LEU A 19 -2.60 9.92 5.63
N ILE A 20 -3.37 9.56 4.58
CA ILE A 20 -3.15 10.06 3.21
C ILE A 20 -3.23 11.59 3.18
N GLN A 21 -4.21 12.18 3.86
CA GLN A 21 -4.36 13.64 3.88
C GLN A 21 -3.23 14.34 4.64
N GLN A 22 -2.80 13.78 5.78
CA GLN A 22 -1.71 14.33 6.59
C GLN A 22 -0.33 14.14 5.92
N GLN A 23 -0.15 13.10 5.11
CA GLN A 23 1.14 12.76 4.55
C GLN A 23 1.57 13.75 3.46
N ARG A 24 2.68 14.46 3.68
CA ARG A 24 3.25 15.38 2.67
C ARG A 24 4.13 14.69 1.63
N ASN A 25 4.61 13.48 1.92
CA ASN A 25 5.50 12.74 1.03
C ASN A 25 4.69 11.98 -0.04
N PRO A 26 4.86 12.27 -1.34
CA PRO A 26 4.11 11.62 -2.41
C PRO A 26 4.32 10.10 -2.44
N ASN A 27 5.54 9.62 -2.20
CA ASN A 27 5.84 8.18 -2.19
C ASN A 27 5.11 7.43 -1.06
N LEU A 28 4.88 8.09 0.07
CA LEU A 28 4.13 7.51 1.18
C LEU A 28 2.62 7.60 0.95
N LYS A 29 2.13 8.69 0.33
CA LYS A 29 0.74 8.81 -0.11
C LYS A 29 0.33 7.68 -1.06
N GLU A 30 1.16 7.39 -2.05
CA GLU A 30 0.93 6.28 -2.99
C GLU A 30 0.78 4.93 -2.27
N ARG A 31 1.62 4.66 -1.27
CA ARG A 31 1.59 3.42 -0.49
C ARG A 31 0.35 3.32 0.38
N LEU A 32 -0.03 4.43 1.02
CA LEU A 32 -1.26 4.49 1.81
C LEU A 32 -2.49 4.33 0.92
N GLN A 33 -2.49 4.90 -0.29
CA GLN A 33 -3.54 4.68 -1.30
C GLN A 33 -3.64 3.21 -1.71
N VAL A 34 -2.52 2.50 -1.89
CA VAL A 34 -2.52 1.06 -2.14
C VAL A 34 -3.23 0.29 -1.01
N LEU A 35 -2.89 0.60 0.25
CA LEU A 35 -3.51 -0.04 1.41
C LEU A 35 -5.01 0.30 1.52
N TYR A 36 -5.36 1.57 1.28
CA TYR A 36 -6.74 2.04 1.26
C TYR A 36 -7.57 1.26 0.22
N LEU A 37 -7.08 1.14 -1.01
CA LEU A 37 -7.76 0.43 -2.10
C LEU A 37 -7.91 -1.08 -1.83
N LEU A 38 -6.96 -1.69 -1.11
CA LEU A 38 -7.06 -3.10 -0.67
C LEU A 38 -8.03 -3.31 0.48
N LYS A 39 -8.21 -2.29 1.34
CA LYS A 39 -9.14 -2.33 2.47
C LYS A 39 -10.59 -2.15 2.01
N LEU A 40 -10.81 -1.49 0.88
CA LEU A 40 -12.15 -1.31 0.33
C LEU A 40 -12.81 -2.67 0.05
N PRO A 41 -14.13 -2.80 0.29
CA PRO A 41 -14.88 -4.02 0.02
C PRO A 41 -14.88 -4.40 -1.48
N ASN A 42 -14.70 -3.41 -2.37
CA ASN A 42 -14.49 -3.60 -3.81
C ASN A 42 -13.00 -3.71 -4.13
N ALA A 43 -12.30 -4.63 -3.47
CA ALA A 43 -10.85 -4.79 -3.63
C ALA A 43 -10.51 -5.04 -5.11
N ILE A 44 -10.03 -4.00 -5.79
CA ILE A 44 -9.56 -4.08 -7.17
C ILE A 44 -8.24 -4.86 -7.22
N SER A 45 -7.98 -5.55 -8.32
CA SER A 45 -6.77 -6.36 -8.47
C SER A 45 -5.51 -5.52 -8.26
N ILE A 46 -4.42 -6.10 -7.72
CA ILE A 46 -3.12 -5.42 -7.55
C ILE A 46 -2.66 -4.72 -8.84
N ARG A 47 -2.99 -5.29 -10.01
CA ARG A 47 -2.71 -4.70 -11.33
C ARG A 47 -3.48 -3.39 -11.58
N GLU A 48 -4.74 -3.33 -11.16
CA GLU A 48 -5.58 -2.13 -11.29
C GLU A 48 -5.12 -1.06 -10.29
N ILE A 49 -4.86 -1.45 -9.04
CA ILE A 49 -4.29 -0.55 -8.02
C ILE A 49 -2.98 0.07 -8.52
N ALA A 50 -2.11 -0.76 -9.10
CA ALA A 50 -0.86 -0.30 -9.68
C ALA A 50 -1.08 0.74 -10.80
N LYS A 51 -2.08 0.55 -11.67
CA LYS A 51 -2.46 1.55 -12.68
C LYS A 51 -2.98 2.85 -12.05
N VAL A 52 -3.85 2.75 -11.04
CA VAL A 52 -4.44 3.92 -10.34
C VAL A 52 -3.36 4.76 -9.65
N VAL A 53 -2.37 4.11 -9.04
CA VAL A 53 -1.26 4.76 -8.33
C VAL A 53 -0.11 5.14 -9.29
N GLY A 54 -0.18 4.73 -10.56
CA GLY A 54 0.88 5.00 -11.55
C GLY A 54 2.18 4.22 -11.32
N ARG A 55 2.11 3.11 -10.58
CA ARG A 55 3.28 2.28 -10.21
C ARG A 55 3.23 0.91 -10.87
N ASN A 56 4.36 0.21 -10.88
CA ASN A 56 4.40 -1.16 -11.36
C ASN A 56 3.80 -2.12 -10.31
N ARG A 57 3.07 -3.15 -10.77
CA ARG A 57 2.57 -4.26 -9.94
C ARG A 57 3.67 -4.85 -9.05
N GLY A 58 4.90 -4.96 -9.55
CA GLY A 58 6.04 -5.46 -8.80
C GLY A 58 6.37 -4.61 -7.56
N SER A 59 6.35 -3.28 -7.71
CA SER A 59 6.55 -2.34 -6.58
C SER A 59 5.44 -2.47 -5.56
N VAL A 60 4.17 -2.50 -6.01
CA VAL A 60 3.01 -2.69 -5.13
C VAL A 60 3.11 -4.01 -4.37
N GLN A 61 3.41 -5.12 -5.05
CA GLN A 61 3.56 -6.44 -4.44
C GLN A 61 4.73 -6.48 -3.44
N ARG A 62 5.83 -5.76 -3.71
CA ARG A 62 6.95 -5.60 -2.79
C ARG A 62 6.53 -4.82 -1.55
N TRP A 63 5.80 -3.71 -1.69
CA TRP A 63 5.30 -2.93 -0.56
C TRP A 63 4.37 -3.74 0.34
N LEU A 64 3.49 -4.54 -0.25
CA LEU A 64 2.60 -5.44 0.50
C LEU A 64 3.36 -6.56 1.20
N SER A 65 4.34 -7.16 0.53
CA SER A 65 5.20 -8.18 1.14
C SER A 65 6.01 -7.60 2.30
N GLN A 66 6.48 -6.36 2.18
CA GLN A 66 7.18 -5.65 3.23
C GLN A 66 6.26 -5.34 4.41
N TYR A 67 5.07 -4.81 4.14
CA TYR A 67 4.06 -4.51 5.16
C TYR A 67 3.72 -5.77 5.98
N ARG A 68 3.51 -6.92 5.31
CA ARG A 68 3.28 -8.22 5.98
C ARG A 68 4.46 -8.70 6.83
N ARG A 69 5.69 -8.36 6.46
CA ARG A 69 6.89 -8.83 7.17
C ARG A 69 7.18 -7.98 8.42
N THR A 70 6.78 -6.71 8.42
CA THR A 70 6.88 -5.82 9.56
C THR A 70 5.61 -5.89 10.41
N ASP A 71 5.46 -6.92 11.24
CA ASP A 71 4.29 -7.11 12.14
C ASP A 71 4.25 -6.14 13.34
N SER A 72 4.99 -5.03 13.28
CA SER A 72 4.98 -3.99 14.32
C SER A 72 5.39 -2.66 13.70
N GLN A 73 4.40 -1.81 13.47
CA GLN A 73 4.54 -0.39 13.10
C GLN A 73 5.12 -0.09 11.70
N ALA A 74 4.54 -0.73 10.67
CA ALA A 74 4.98 -0.60 9.28
C ALA A 74 4.76 0.78 8.63
N CYS A 75 3.81 1.58 9.12
CA CYS A 75 3.43 2.85 8.49
C CYS A 75 4.55 3.91 8.43
N SER A 76 5.53 3.89 9.35
CA SER A 76 6.63 4.88 9.34
C SER A 76 7.89 4.44 8.59
N LYS A 77 8.08 3.14 8.30
CA LYS A 77 9.36 2.60 7.76
C LYS A 77 9.37 2.34 6.27
N LEU A 78 8.27 2.58 5.57
CA LEU A 78 8.19 2.42 4.12
C LEU A 78 9.06 3.47 3.37
N GLY A 79 9.51 4.55 4.00
CA GLY A 79 10.23 5.65 3.32
C GLY A 79 11.62 5.36 2.75
N THR A 80 12.26 4.21 2.98
CA THR A 80 13.71 4.04 2.73
C THR A 80 14.11 3.33 1.44
N VAL A 81 13.19 2.64 0.75
CA VAL A 81 13.53 1.92 -0.48
C VAL A 81 13.28 2.84 -1.67
N ARG A 82 14.38 3.35 -2.26
CA ARG A 82 14.42 3.95 -3.61
C ARG A 82 13.53 3.11 -4.53
N ASP A 83 12.38 3.66 -4.91
CA ASP A 83 11.59 3.11 -6.00
C ASP A 83 12.32 3.57 -7.25
N ASP A 84 13.11 2.67 -7.85
CA ASP A 84 13.81 2.95 -9.11
C ASP A 84 12.78 3.42 -10.15
N PRO A 85 12.93 4.64 -10.70
CA PRO A 85 12.08 5.10 -11.78
C PRO A 85 12.36 4.23 -13.02
N LYS A 86 11.30 3.77 -13.67
CA LYS A 86 11.38 3.31 -15.06
C LYS A 86 11.28 4.52 -15.97
#